data_AF-A0A3D4BEB5-F1
#
_entry.id   AF-A0A3D4BEB5-F1
#
_cell.length_a   1.000
_cell.length_b   1.000
_cell.length_c   1.000
_cell.angle_alpha   90.00
_cell.angle_beta   90.00
_cell.angle_gamma   90.00
#
_symmetry.space_group_name_H-M   'P 1'
#
loop_
_entity.id
_entity.type
_entity.pdbx_description
1 polymer ?
#
loop_
_entity_poly.entity_id
_entity_poly.type
_entity_poly.pdbx_seq_one_letter_code
_entity_poly.pdbx_strand_id
1 'polypeptide(L)'
;MNHKPMMSVLLQSLPLELRLMITCLSLPHASSYDDIAELVAQSPAWDQFLYWCTRHKIKPQLYGALDVETRALLPDKVLKELKGYALQNTGQAMRLSAELARLMDDLAGQGIRVIALKGPALALWAYGDVNLRNAGDLDILVALDEVDRADRTIKKAGYHNPTPGDRYRDHLHRLLAKADYQSTSFPPVYIKLHSRLMIHPSLLPISFDELYNQSTDLQIAGSKIKTLSPEDLLLFLLVHGGEHAWFRVGWLCDIDRILHHHTDLDWSRIADRMACFGL
;
A
#
# COMPACT_ATOMS: atom_id res chain seq x y z
N MET A 1 -21.25 -6.53 -22.07
CA MET A 1 -22.41 -7.18 -21.42
C MET A 1 -22.72 -6.43 -20.14
N ASN A 2 -24.00 -6.12 -19.88
CA ASN A 2 -24.45 -5.26 -18.77
C ASN A 2 -24.14 -5.91 -17.40
N HIS A 3 -22.98 -5.58 -16.81
CA HIS A 3 -22.61 -5.94 -15.44
C HIS A 3 -23.20 -5.02 -14.36
N LYS A 4 -23.92 -3.94 -14.74
CA LYS A 4 -24.54 -2.99 -13.81
C LYS A 4 -25.53 -3.59 -12.78
N PRO A 5 -26.38 -4.60 -13.09
CA PRO A 5 -27.43 -4.99 -12.14
C PRO A 5 -26.92 -5.81 -10.94
N MET A 6 -25.80 -6.52 -11.06
CA MET A 6 -25.27 -7.32 -9.94
C MET A 6 -24.46 -6.46 -8.95
N MET A 7 -23.75 -5.44 -9.48
CA MET A 7 -22.96 -4.52 -8.67
C MET A 7 -23.84 -3.60 -7.81
N SER A 8 -25.00 -3.17 -8.33
CA SER A 8 -25.96 -2.38 -7.56
C SER A 8 -26.59 -3.15 -6.41
N VAL A 9 -26.89 -4.44 -6.59
CA VAL A 9 -27.52 -5.30 -5.57
C VAL A 9 -26.58 -5.57 -4.39
N LEU A 10 -25.32 -5.88 -4.67
CA LEU A 10 -24.32 -6.09 -3.61
C LEU A 10 -24.06 -4.81 -2.80
N LEU A 11 -23.92 -3.66 -3.46
CA LEU A 11 -23.76 -2.39 -2.75
C LEU A 11 -24.99 -2.04 -1.90
N GLN A 12 -26.21 -2.28 -2.40
CA GLN A 12 -27.44 -2.01 -1.65
C GLN A 12 -27.59 -2.89 -0.40
N SER A 13 -26.95 -4.06 -0.36
CA SER A 13 -26.96 -4.95 0.82
C SER A 13 -26.01 -4.50 1.94
N LEU A 14 -25.09 -3.57 1.66
CA LEU A 14 -24.15 -3.06 2.65
C LEU A 14 -24.80 -2.01 3.56
N PRO A 15 -24.34 -1.91 4.83
CA PRO A 15 -24.66 -0.78 5.70
C PRO A 15 -24.46 0.57 5.00
N LEU A 16 -25.32 1.54 5.32
CA LEU A 16 -25.33 2.87 4.72
C LEU A 16 -23.95 3.54 4.78
N GLU A 17 -23.25 3.39 5.90
CA GLU A 17 -21.92 3.97 6.12
C GLU A 17 -20.86 3.38 5.19
N LEU A 18 -20.94 2.08 4.91
CA LEU A 18 -20.04 1.41 3.97
C LEU A 18 -20.35 1.80 2.52
N ARG A 19 -21.64 1.94 2.17
CA ARG A 19 -22.05 2.47 0.87
C ARG A 19 -21.53 3.88 0.66
N LEU A 20 -21.71 4.76 1.65
CA LEU A 20 -21.20 6.13 1.60
C LEU A 20 -19.68 6.15 1.46
N MET A 21 -18.96 5.33 2.26
CA MET A 21 -17.50 5.23 2.18
C MET A 21 -17.02 4.83 0.77
N ILE A 22 -17.63 3.80 0.18
CA ILE A 22 -17.27 3.33 -1.18
C ILE A 22 -17.60 4.40 -2.21
N THR A 23 -18.79 5.03 -2.13
CA THR A 23 -19.22 6.09 -3.06
C THR A 23 -18.27 7.29 -3.02
N CYS A 24 -17.83 7.71 -1.83
CA CYS A 24 -16.83 8.77 -1.69
C CYS A 24 -15.48 8.40 -2.33
N LEU A 25 -15.03 7.15 -2.18
CA LEU A 25 -13.77 6.69 -2.79
C LEU A 25 -13.86 6.59 -4.31
N SER A 26 -15.05 6.29 -4.84
CA SER A 26 -15.33 6.18 -6.26
C SER A 26 -15.62 7.53 -6.96
N LEU A 27 -15.80 8.62 -6.20
CA LEU A 27 -16.10 9.96 -6.73
C LEU A 27 -15.19 10.41 -7.90
N PRO A 28 -13.86 10.16 -7.88
CA PRO A 28 -13.01 10.61 -8.99
C PRO A 28 -13.27 9.93 -10.33
N HIS A 29 -13.97 8.78 -10.37
CA HIS A 29 -14.06 7.96 -11.58
C HIS A 29 -15.45 7.38 -11.89
N ALA A 30 -16.31 7.20 -10.88
CA ALA A 30 -17.52 6.39 -11.02
C ALA A 30 -18.73 6.86 -10.20
N SER A 31 -18.57 7.85 -9.32
CA SER A 31 -19.68 8.39 -8.51
C SER A 31 -19.81 9.89 -8.72
N SER A 32 -20.96 10.44 -8.35
CA SER A 32 -21.28 11.85 -8.45
C SER A 32 -21.54 12.48 -7.08
N TYR A 33 -21.59 13.81 -7.05
CA TYR A 33 -22.04 14.57 -5.89
C TYR A 33 -23.44 14.13 -5.42
N ASP A 34 -24.36 13.91 -6.36
CA ASP A 34 -25.76 13.57 -6.07
C ASP A 34 -25.87 12.22 -5.36
N ASP A 35 -25.06 11.24 -5.76
CA ASP A 35 -25.01 9.92 -5.11
C ASP A 35 -24.61 10.05 -3.62
N ILE A 36 -23.65 10.93 -3.33
CA ILE A 36 -23.18 11.20 -1.97
C ILE A 36 -24.24 11.97 -1.19
N ALA A 37 -24.84 13.00 -1.79
CA ALA A 37 -25.89 13.80 -1.16
C ALA A 37 -27.09 12.94 -0.76
N GLU A 38 -27.52 12.00 -1.61
CA GLU A 38 -28.61 11.06 -1.31
C GLU A 38 -28.29 10.16 -0.10
N LEU A 39 -27.06 9.65 -0.01
CA LEU A 39 -26.64 8.80 1.11
C LEU A 39 -26.47 9.59 2.41
N VAL A 40 -25.97 10.83 2.33
CA VAL A 40 -25.85 11.75 3.46
C VAL A 40 -27.23 12.12 4.00
N ALA A 41 -28.22 12.37 3.13
CA ALA A 41 -29.58 12.73 3.52
C ALA A 41 -30.29 11.62 4.33
N GLN A 42 -29.87 10.37 4.16
CA GLN A 42 -30.36 9.23 4.96
C GLN A 42 -29.80 9.20 6.39
N SER A 43 -29.02 10.21 6.80
CA SER A 43 -28.51 10.39 8.17
C SER A 43 -27.70 9.19 8.68
N PRO A 44 -26.56 8.88 8.04
CA PRO A 44 -25.70 7.76 8.45
C PRO A 44 -25.19 7.92 9.89
N ALA A 45 -24.90 6.79 10.53
CA ALA A 45 -24.24 6.76 11.82
C ALA A 45 -22.76 7.20 11.66
N TRP A 46 -22.50 8.50 11.80
CA TRP A 46 -21.21 9.12 11.50
C TRP A 46 -20.02 8.54 12.28
N ASP A 47 -20.21 8.14 13.54
CA ASP A 47 -19.15 7.50 14.32
C ASP A 47 -18.82 6.10 13.76
N GLN A 48 -19.83 5.37 13.26
CA GLN A 48 -19.64 4.09 12.59
C GLN A 48 -18.96 4.26 11.22
N PHE A 49 -19.30 5.32 10.47
CA PHE A 49 -18.61 5.69 9.23
C PHE A 49 -17.11 5.96 9.47
N LEU A 50 -16.78 6.76 10.48
CA LEU A 50 -15.39 7.07 10.85
C LEU A 50 -14.64 5.84 11.37
N TYR A 51 -15.33 4.95 12.09
CA TYR A 51 -14.79 3.64 12.46
C TYR A 51 -14.40 2.83 11.23
N TRP A 52 -15.30 2.69 10.24
CA TRP A 52 -15.00 1.95 9.01
C TRP A 52 -13.85 2.57 8.22
N CYS A 53 -13.82 3.89 8.10
CA CYS A 53 -12.72 4.61 7.44
C CYS A 53 -11.36 4.29 8.10
N THR A 54 -11.34 4.21 9.43
CA THR A 54 -10.14 3.83 10.20
C THR A 54 -9.78 2.36 9.99
N ARG A 55 -10.77 1.47 10.15
CA ARG A 55 -10.61 0.01 10.06
C ARG A 55 -10.12 -0.45 8.68
N HIS A 56 -10.53 0.23 7.62
CA HIS A 56 -10.10 -0.04 6.26
C HIS A 56 -8.89 0.77 5.80
N LYS A 57 -8.34 1.66 6.65
CA LYS A 57 -7.18 2.52 6.37
C LYS A 57 -7.34 3.43 5.15
N ILE A 58 -8.51 4.03 4.99
CA ILE A 58 -8.87 4.85 3.81
C ILE A 58 -9.05 6.34 4.09
N LYS A 59 -8.84 6.80 5.34
CA LYS A 59 -9.05 8.20 5.73
C LYS A 59 -8.33 9.23 4.83
N PRO A 60 -7.02 9.11 4.53
CA PRO A 60 -6.35 10.10 3.67
C PRO A 60 -6.84 10.01 2.22
N GLN A 61 -7.08 8.81 1.69
CA GLN A 61 -7.65 8.59 0.36
C GLN A 61 -9.02 9.25 0.24
N LEU A 62 -9.89 9.01 1.22
CA LEU A 62 -11.26 9.53 1.24
C LEU A 62 -11.25 11.05 1.33
N TYR A 63 -10.45 11.64 2.24
CA TYR A 63 -10.35 13.10 2.31
C TYR A 63 -9.80 13.72 1.02
N GLY A 64 -8.82 13.06 0.38
CA GLY A 64 -8.23 13.49 -0.88
C GLY A 64 -9.18 13.38 -2.07
N ALA A 65 -10.07 12.39 -2.08
CA ALA A 65 -11.04 12.17 -3.14
C ALA A 65 -12.20 13.19 -3.13
N LEU A 66 -12.56 13.75 -1.96
CA LEU A 66 -13.66 14.70 -1.84
C LEU A 66 -13.23 16.10 -2.28
N ASP A 67 -14.00 16.72 -3.18
CA ASP A 67 -13.87 18.13 -3.55
C ASP A 67 -14.52 19.08 -2.52
N VAL A 68 -14.48 20.38 -2.79
CA VAL A 68 -15.02 21.41 -1.86
C VAL A 68 -16.52 21.24 -1.66
N GLU A 69 -17.28 20.97 -2.71
CA GLU A 69 -18.72 20.84 -2.67
C GLU A 69 -19.12 19.61 -1.86
N THR A 70 -18.51 18.45 -2.14
CA THR A 70 -18.79 17.20 -1.47
C THR A 70 -18.38 17.23 0.00
N ARG A 71 -17.28 17.93 0.34
CA ARG A 71 -16.90 18.15 1.75
C ARG A 71 -17.95 18.92 2.53
N ALA A 72 -18.69 19.84 1.89
CA ALA A 72 -19.74 20.63 2.53
C ALA A 72 -20.98 19.79 2.88
N LEU A 73 -21.15 18.60 2.31
CA LEU A 73 -22.22 17.67 2.68
C LEU A 73 -21.95 16.96 4.01
N LEU A 74 -20.68 16.80 4.40
CA LEU A 74 -20.31 16.08 5.61
C LEU A 74 -20.47 16.96 6.86
N PRO A 75 -20.88 16.41 8.02
CA PRO A 75 -20.87 17.16 9.27
C PRO A 75 -19.47 17.65 9.62
N ASP A 76 -19.39 18.85 10.21
CA ASP A 76 -18.12 19.48 10.61
C ASP A 76 -17.22 18.56 11.45
N LYS A 77 -17.80 17.78 12.37
CA LYS A 77 -17.07 16.81 13.19
C LYS A 77 -16.35 15.76 12.33
N VAL A 78 -17.04 15.23 11.32
CA VAL A 78 -16.52 14.19 10.42
C VAL A 78 -15.44 14.78 9.52
N LEU A 79 -15.70 15.95 8.93
CA LEU A 79 -14.73 16.63 8.08
C LEU A 79 -13.46 16.99 8.85
N LYS A 80 -13.59 17.49 10.08
CA LYS A 80 -12.46 17.82 10.97
C LYS A 80 -11.63 16.59 11.31
N GLU A 81 -12.27 15.45 11.58
CA GLU A 81 -11.56 14.20 11.85
C GLU A 81 -10.79 13.69 10.62
N LEU A 82 -11.43 13.67 9.45
CA LEU A 82 -10.79 13.26 8.19
C LEU A 82 -9.62 14.17 7.84
N LYS A 83 -9.80 15.49 7.93
CA LYS A 83 -8.76 16.49 7.69
C LYS A 83 -7.60 16.35 8.67
N GLY A 84 -7.90 16.19 9.96
CA GLY A 84 -6.89 16.01 11.01
C GLY A 84 -6.05 14.76 10.77
N TYR A 85 -6.69 13.66 10.38
CA TYR A 85 -5.99 12.42 10.02
C TYR A 85 -5.15 12.59 8.75
N ALA A 86 -5.68 13.24 7.71
CA ALA A 86 -4.93 13.49 6.48
C ALA A 86 -3.65 14.30 6.76
N LEU A 87 -3.72 15.33 7.61
CA LEU A 87 -2.56 16.12 8.00
C LEU A 87 -1.53 15.29 8.79
N GLN A 88 -1.97 14.44 9.72
CA GLN A 88 -1.08 13.49 10.41
C GLN A 88 -0.43 12.52 9.43
N ASN A 89 -1.20 12.02 8.45
CA ASN A 89 -0.70 11.12 7.41
C ASN A 89 0.37 11.80 6.56
N THR A 90 0.19 13.07 6.17
CA THR A 90 1.21 13.85 5.44
C THR A 90 2.54 13.86 6.19
N GLY A 91 2.54 14.17 7.48
CA GLY A 91 3.76 14.16 8.29
C GLY A 91 4.42 12.77 8.37
N GLN A 92 3.62 11.71 8.45
CA GLN A 92 4.12 10.33 8.42
C GLN A 92 4.66 9.94 7.05
N ALA A 93 3.96 10.27 5.97
CA ALA A 93 4.35 9.98 4.60
C ALA A 93 5.67 10.67 4.24
N MET A 94 5.84 11.94 4.61
CA MET A 94 7.10 12.67 4.42
C MET A 94 8.26 12.00 5.18
N ARG A 95 8.04 11.63 6.45
CA ARG A 95 9.05 10.93 7.26
C ARG A 95 9.45 9.58 6.64
N LEU A 96 8.46 8.77 6.26
CA LEU A 96 8.71 7.47 5.63
C LEU A 96 9.40 7.64 4.27
N SER A 97 9.05 8.66 3.50
CA SER A 97 9.69 8.94 2.21
C SER A 97 11.16 9.30 2.37
N ALA A 98 11.49 10.16 3.34
CA ALA A 98 12.87 10.54 3.64
C ALA A 98 13.69 9.34 4.15
N GLU A 99 13.14 8.54 5.08
CA GLU A 99 13.82 7.35 5.58
C GLU A 99 13.99 6.27 4.50
N LEU A 100 13.00 6.10 3.61
CA LEU A 100 13.11 5.19 2.48
C LEU A 100 14.25 5.63 1.55
N ALA A 101 14.30 6.90 1.15
CA ALA A 101 15.36 7.44 0.31
C ALA A 101 16.75 7.20 0.94
N ARG A 102 16.93 7.61 2.19
CA ARG A 102 18.18 7.42 2.94
C ARG A 102 18.59 5.94 3.00
N LEU A 103 17.67 5.05 3.38
CA LEU A 103 17.97 3.63 3.52
C LEU A 103 18.32 2.98 2.17
N MET A 104 17.60 3.35 1.11
CA MET A 104 17.85 2.82 -0.23
C MET A 104 19.23 3.27 -0.75
N ASP A 105 19.61 4.52 -0.49
CA ASP A 105 20.94 5.04 -0.82
C ASP A 105 22.05 4.36 0.00
N ASP A 106 21.83 4.14 1.31
CA ASP A 106 22.78 3.42 2.18
C ASP A 106 23.01 1.98 1.70
N LEU A 107 21.94 1.27 1.31
CA LEU A 107 22.01 -0.09 0.77
C LEU A 107 22.72 -0.11 -0.59
N ALA A 108 22.34 0.80 -1.50
CA ALA A 108 22.95 0.92 -2.82
C ALA A 108 24.44 1.27 -2.72
N GLY A 109 24.84 2.15 -1.80
CA GLY A 109 26.23 2.50 -1.54
C GLY A 109 27.09 1.33 -1.03
N GLN A 110 26.47 0.29 -0.47
CA GLN A 110 27.13 -0.96 -0.13
C GLN A 110 27.10 -2.00 -1.28
N GLY A 111 26.60 -1.63 -2.45
CA GLY A 111 26.42 -2.51 -3.60
C GLY A 111 25.36 -3.60 -3.36
N ILE A 112 24.30 -3.29 -2.59
CA ILE A 112 23.18 -4.19 -2.35
C ILE A 112 22.03 -3.82 -3.29
N ARG A 113 21.50 -4.79 -4.02
CA ARG A 113 20.34 -4.57 -4.88
C ARG A 113 19.08 -4.61 -4.02
N VAL A 114 18.27 -3.57 -4.13
CA VAL A 114 17.06 -3.40 -3.32
C VAL A 114 15.90 -2.87 -4.14
N ILE A 115 14.70 -3.38 -3.86
CA ILE A 115 13.42 -2.96 -4.47
C ILE A 115 12.47 -2.56 -3.34
N ALA A 116 11.86 -1.37 -3.42
CA ALA A 116 10.76 -0.98 -2.55
C ALA A 116 9.45 -1.64 -3.03
N LEU A 117 8.74 -2.34 -2.14
CA LEU A 117 7.53 -3.08 -2.49
C LEU A 117 6.24 -2.31 -2.21
N LYS A 118 6.17 -1.58 -1.09
CA LYS A 118 4.97 -0.86 -0.63
C LYS A 118 5.36 0.53 -0.09
N GLY A 119 4.79 0.93 1.04
CA GLY A 119 5.08 2.19 1.70
C GLY A 119 4.89 3.40 0.78
N PRO A 120 5.82 4.38 0.82
CA PRO A 120 5.83 5.55 -0.07
C PRO A 120 5.91 5.21 -1.57
N ALA A 121 6.61 4.15 -1.97
CA ALA A 121 6.74 3.78 -3.38
C ALA A 121 5.38 3.41 -3.99
N LEU A 122 4.61 2.56 -3.30
CA LEU A 122 3.25 2.23 -3.72
C LEU A 122 2.30 3.43 -3.63
N ALA A 123 2.49 4.33 -2.66
CA ALA A 123 1.68 5.54 -2.57
C ALA A 123 1.85 6.42 -3.82
N LEU A 124 3.08 6.67 -4.27
CA LEU A 124 3.33 7.40 -5.51
C LEU A 124 2.85 6.64 -6.73
N TRP A 125 3.11 5.33 -6.79
CA TRP A 125 2.73 4.55 -7.96
C TRP A 125 1.22 4.48 -8.15
N ALA A 126 0.48 4.25 -7.07
CA ALA A 126 -0.97 4.14 -7.13
C ALA A 126 -1.64 5.51 -7.19
N TYR A 127 -1.20 6.52 -6.43
CA TYR A 127 -1.96 7.76 -6.23
C TYR A 127 -1.28 9.02 -6.78
N GLY A 128 -0.02 8.94 -7.25
CA GLY A 128 0.79 10.10 -7.66
C GLY A 128 1.25 11.00 -6.50
N ASP A 129 0.79 10.75 -5.27
CA ASP A 129 1.13 11.52 -4.08
C ASP A 129 1.29 10.59 -2.86
N VAL A 130 2.45 10.67 -2.20
CA VAL A 130 2.75 9.91 -0.98
C VAL A 130 1.74 10.15 0.15
N ASN A 131 1.10 11.32 0.17
CA ASN A 131 0.21 11.75 1.25
C ASN A 131 -1.17 11.10 1.19
N LEU A 132 -1.54 10.49 0.06
CA LEU A 132 -2.88 9.93 -0.13
C LEU A 132 -3.00 8.51 0.41
N ARG A 133 -1.89 7.82 0.68
CA ARG A 133 -1.89 6.45 1.17
C ARG A 133 -1.43 6.38 2.63
N ASN A 134 -2.14 5.58 3.42
CA ASN A 134 -1.77 5.28 4.81
C ASN A 134 -0.72 4.16 4.89
N ALA A 135 0.55 4.53 4.80
CA ALA A 135 1.69 3.62 4.98
C ALA A 135 2.17 3.60 6.44
N GLY A 136 2.35 2.40 7.01
CA GLY A 136 2.82 2.23 8.40
C GLY A 136 4.31 1.87 8.53
N ASP A 137 4.89 1.36 7.45
CA ASP A 137 6.19 0.71 7.41
C ASP A 137 6.83 0.86 6.02
N LEU A 138 8.12 0.55 5.94
CA LEU A 138 8.89 0.43 4.71
C LEU A 138 9.04 -1.06 4.37
N ASP A 139 8.42 -1.51 3.28
CA ASP A 139 8.62 -2.86 2.75
C ASP A 139 9.68 -2.83 1.64
N ILE A 140 10.80 -3.52 1.85
CA ILE A 140 11.91 -3.63 0.88
C ILE A 140 12.25 -5.09 0.61
N LEU A 141 12.70 -5.39 -0.60
CA LEU A 141 13.08 -6.71 -1.09
C LEU A 141 14.55 -6.69 -1.52
N VAL A 142 15.30 -7.72 -1.11
CA VAL A 142 16.68 -7.97 -1.54
C VAL A 142 16.84 -9.41 -2.01
N ALA A 143 17.94 -9.70 -2.72
CA ALA A 143 18.28 -11.07 -3.06
C ALA A 143 18.57 -11.91 -1.79
N LEU A 144 18.26 -13.21 -1.82
CA LEU A 144 18.40 -14.09 -0.65
C LEU A 144 19.84 -14.15 -0.13
N ASP A 145 20.83 -14.14 -1.02
CA ASP A 145 22.26 -14.12 -0.73
C ASP A 145 22.77 -12.75 -0.23
N GLU A 146 21.97 -11.69 -0.39
CA GLU A 146 22.28 -10.34 0.09
C GLU A 146 21.65 -10.01 1.46
N VAL A 147 20.76 -10.87 1.99
CA VAL A 147 20.02 -10.64 3.25
C VAL A 147 20.95 -10.31 4.42
N ASP A 148 22.04 -11.07 4.60
CA ASP A 148 22.97 -10.85 5.71
C ASP A 148 23.72 -9.52 5.59
N ARG A 149 24.02 -9.09 4.35
CA ARG A 149 24.62 -7.76 4.10
C ARG A 149 23.60 -6.66 4.37
N ALA A 150 22.36 -6.83 3.91
CA ALA A 150 21.27 -5.89 4.15
C ALA A 150 20.97 -5.73 5.65
N ASP A 151 20.87 -6.83 6.41
CA ASP A 151 20.69 -6.80 7.87
C ASP A 151 21.76 -5.96 8.57
N ARG A 152 23.04 -6.17 8.23
CA ARG A 152 24.15 -5.41 8.81
C ARG A 152 24.06 -3.93 8.44
N THR A 153 23.71 -3.60 7.20
CA THR A 153 23.55 -2.21 6.76
C THR A 153 22.38 -1.52 7.45
N ILE A 154 21.22 -2.17 7.54
CA ILE A 154 20.04 -1.68 8.27
C ILE A 154 20.38 -1.43 9.74
N LYS A 155 21.11 -2.34 10.39
CA LYS A 155 21.55 -2.17 11.78
C LYS A 155 22.50 -0.99 11.97
N LYS A 156 23.48 -0.85 11.07
CA LYS A 156 24.39 0.31 11.06
C LYS A 156 23.66 1.63 10.83
N ALA A 157 22.57 1.61 10.07
CA ALA A 157 21.69 2.76 9.81
C ALA A 157 20.80 3.15 11.01
N GLY A 158 20.99 2.54 12.19
CA GLY A 158 20.30 2.91 13.44
C GLY A 158 19.02 2.12 13.73
N TYR A 159 18.76 1.05 12.97
CA TYR A 159 17.61 0.18 13.19
C TYR A 159 18.00 -1.05 14.00
N HIS A 160 17.06 -1.59 14.77
CA HIS A 160 17.26 -2.83 15.51
C HIS A 160 16.10 -3.79 15.26
N ASN A 161 16.37 -5.09 15.34
CA ASN A 161 15.35 -6.11 15.23
C ASN A 161 14.75 -6.36 16.64
N PRO A 162 13.43 -6.20 16.83
CA PRO A 162 12.79 -6.39 18.13
C PRO A 162 12.64 -7.87 18.52
N THR A 163 12.92 -8.81 17.61
CA THR A 163 12.78 -10.26 17.86
C THR A 163 13.94 -10.78 18.73
N PRO A 164 13.66 -11.46 19.87
CA PRO A 164 14.71 -11.98 20.74
C PRO A 164 15.53 -13.11 20.10
N GLY A 165 16.87 -13.05 20.26
CA GLY A 165 17.80 -14.16 20.02
C GLY A 165 18.21 -14.41 18.56
N ASP A 166 19.52 -14.46 18.30
CA ASP A 166 20.08 -14.61 16.94
C ASP A 166 19.63 -15.90 16.24
N ARG A 167 19.60 -17.05 16.94
CA ARG A 167 19.24 -18.34 16.33
C ARG A 167 17.76 -18.45 15.94
N TYR A 168 16.86 -17.92 16.78
CA TYR A 168 15.43 -17.92 16.50
C TYR A 168 15.12 -16.96 15.35
N ARG A 169 15.78 -15.80 15.33
CA ARG A 169 15.74 -14.84 14.22
C ARG A 169 16.18 -15.47 12.90
N ASP A 170 17.35 -16.10 12.85
CA ASP A 170 17.88 -16.66 11.60
C ASP A 170 17.02 -17.83 11.09
N HIS A 171 16.38 -18.58 11.99
CA HIS A 171 15.39 -19.61 11.61
C HIS A 171 14.12 -18.97 11.05
N LEU A 172 13.55 -17.97 11.72
CA LEU A 172 12.33 -17.30 11.30
C LEU A 172 12.50 -16.52 10.00
N HIS A 173 13.63 -15.83 9.82
CA HIS A 173 13.98 -15.13 8.58
C HIS A 173 14.06 -16.10 7.40
N ARG A 174 14.69 -17.27 7.58
CA ARG A 174 14.76 -18.28 6.53
C ARG A 174 13.41 -18.92 6.24
N LEU A 175 12.59 -19.16 7.26
CA LEU A 175 11.28 -19.77 7.12
C LEU A 175 10.28 -18.83 6.43
N LEU A 176 10.20 -17.58 6.90
CA LEU A 176 9.24 -16.59 6.44
C LEU A 176 9.75 -15.74 5.26
N ALA A 177 11.03 -15.85 4.92
CA ALA A 177 11.71 -14.95 3.99
C ALA A 177 11.53 -13.46 4.35
N LYS A 178 11.45 -13.15 5.66
CA LYS A 178 11.12 -11.83 6.17
C LYS A 178 11.77 -11.51 7.51
N ALA A 179 12.17 -10.26 7.70
CA ALA A 179 12.73 -9.70 8.91
C ALA A 179 12.10 -8.34 9.25
N ASP A 180 11.87 -8.06 10.53
CA ASP A 180 11.32 -6.79 11.01
C ASP A 180 12.38 -5.97 11.75
N TYR A 181 12.40 -4.66 11.52
CA TYR A 181 13.29 -3.71 12.19
C TYR A 181 12.53 -2.46 12.63
N GLN A 182 13.06 -1.79 13.65
CA GLN A 182 12.51 -0.57 14.22
C GLN A 182 13.65 0.45 14.46
N SER A 183 13.42 1.71 14.10
CA SER A 183 14.35 2.81 14.42
C SER A 183 14.24 3.21 15.90
N THR A 184 15.26 3.86 16.45
CA THR A 184 15.19 4.51 17.76
C THR A 184 14.50 5.89 17.76
N SER A 185 14.09 6.39 16.59
CA SER A 185 13.41 7.68 16.46
C SER A 185 11.99 7.68 17.07
N PHE A 186 11.46 8.87 17.37
CA PHE A 186 10.07 9.05 17.82
C PHE A 186 9.31 9.99 16.87
N PRO A 187 8.18 9.55 16.28
CA PRO A 187 7.66 8.18 16.30
C PRO A 187 8.57 7.21 15.52
N PRO A 188 8.59 5.91 15.86
CA PRO A 188 9.48 4.95 15.23
C PRO A 188 9.11 4.69 13.77
N VAL A 189 10.13 4.44 12.96
CA VAL A 189 10.00 3.89 11.61
C VAL A 189 10.26 2.40 11.64
N TYR A 190 9.39 1.65 10.96
CA TYR A 190 9.46 0.20 10.85
C TYR A 190 9.90 -0.20 9.46
N ILE A 191 10.80 -1.18 9.37
CA ILE A 191 11.24 -1.78 8.11
C ILE A 191 10.86 -3.26 8.11
N LYS A 192 10.31 -3.70 6.99
CA LYS A 192 10.11 -5.09 6.63
C LYS A 192 11.08 -5.43 5.52
N LEU A 193 12.11 -6.18 5.84
CA LEU A 193 13.06 -6.73 4.86
C LEU A 193 12.53 -8.07 4.39
N HIS A 194 12.34 -8.21 3.09
CA HIS A 194 11.88 -9.42 2.42
C HIS A 194 13.00 -10.01 1.56
N SER A 195 13.01 -11.33 1.41
CA SER A 195 13.83 -12.04 0.42
C SER A 195 12.99 -12.81 -0.62
N ARG A 196 11.66 -12.76 -0.48
CA ARG A 196 10.67 -13.25 -1.46
C ARG A 196 9.44 -12.34 -1.42
N LEU A 197 8.63 -12.34 -2.48
CA LEU A 197 7.37 -11.57 -2.52
C LEU A 197 6.33 -12.11 -1.53
N MET A 198 6.21 -13.44 -1.45
CA MET A 198 5.24 -14.11 -0.59
C MET A 198 5.90 -15.02 0.43
N ILE A 199 5.20 -15.23 1.55
CA ILE A 199 5.65 -16.17 2.58
C ILE A 199 5.64 -17.58 2.00
N HIS A 200 4.56 -17.95 1.29
CA HIS A 200 4.46 -19.24 0.63
C HIS A 200 5.24 -19.23 -0.70
N PRO A 201 6.27 -20.09 -0.86
CA PRO A 201 7.18 -20.02 -2.00
C PRO A 201 6.55 -20.35 -3.36
N SER A 202 5.38 -21.01 -3.38
CA SER A 202 4.66 -21.28 -4.63
C SER A 202 3.79 -20.13 -5.10
N LEU A 203 3.56 -19.11 -4.26
CA LEU A 203 2.77 -17.94 -4.64
C LEU A 203 3.73 -16.89 -5.21
N LEU A 204 3.55 -16.56 -6.49
CA LEU A 204 4.46 -15.68 -7.25
C LEU A 204 5.94 -16.11 -7.15
N PRO A 205 6.30 -17.31 -7.65
CA PRO A 205 7.66 -17.85 -7.62
C PRO A 205 8.60 -17.16 -8.62
N ILE A 206 8.66 -15.82 -8.59
CA ILE A 206 9.50 -15.00 -9.45
C ILE A 206 10.83 -14.76 -8.75
N SER A 207 11.93 -14.96 -9.48
CA SER A 207 13.27 -14.73 -8.93
C SER A 207 13.51 -13.24 -8.64
N PHE A 208 14.34 -12.95 -7.63
CA PHE A 208 14.75 -11.57 -7.36
C PHE A 208 15.40 -10.91 -8.58
N ASP A 209 16.27 -11.63 -9.30
CA ASP A 209 16.98 -11.08 -10.46
C ASP A 209 16.02 -10.69 -11.57
N GLU A 210 14.98 -11.49 -11.81
CA GLU A 210 13.93 -11.15 -12.78
C GLU A 210 13.16 -9.89 -12.36
N LEU A 211 12.73 -9.82 -11.10
CA LEU A 211 12.05 -8.63 -10.55
C LEU A 211 12.92 -7.38 -10.63
N TYR A 212 14.22 -7.51 -10.33
CA TYR A 212 15.17 -6.41 -10.34
C TYR A 212 15.46 -5.93 -11.76
N ASN A 213 15.64 -6.85 -12.71
CA ASN A 213 15.90 -6.51 -14.11
C ASN A 213 14.68 -5.85 -14.78
N GLN A 214 13.47 -6.21 -14.36
CA GLN A 214 12.21 -5.62 -14.85
C GLN A 214 11.75 -4.42 -14.00
N SER A 215 12.46 -4.10 -12.91
CA SER A 215 12.08 -3.01 -12.00
C SER A 215 12.00 -1.66 -12.72
N THR A 216 11.13 -0.79 -12.21
CA THR A 216 11.08 0.61 -12.62
C THR A 216 11.68 1.51 -11.53
N ASP A 217 12.05 2.72 -11.91
CA ASP A 217 12.63 3.70 -11.01
C ASP A 217 11.61 4.80 -10.67
N LEU A 218 11.57 5.22 -9.41
CA LEU A 218 10.79 6.33 -8.89
C LEU A 218 11.68 7.41 -8.28
N GLN A 219 11.19 8.64 -8.30
CA GLN A 219 11.81 9.74 -7.58
C GLN A 219 11.08 9.94 -6.25
N ILE A 220 11.78 9.73 -5.13
CA ILE A 220 11.23 9.89 -3.78
C ILE A 220 12.23 10.65 -2.95
N ALA A 221 11.81 11.79 -2.38
CA ALA A 221 12.65 12.63 -1.51
C ALA A 221 14.05 12.96 -2.11
N GLY A 222 14.13 13.11 -3.44
CA GLY A 222 15.38 13.43 -4.16
C GLY A 222 16.24 12.23 -4.54
N SER A 223 15.88 11.01 -4.12
CA SER A 223 16.60 9.79 -4.45
C SER A 223 15.87 8.97 -5.51
N LYS A 224 16.65 8.26 -6.34
CA LYS A 224 16.17 7.36 -7.38
C LYS A 224 15.98 5.96 -6.77
N ILE A 225 14.74 5.56 -6.58
CA ILE A 225 14.35 4.34 -5.85
C ILE A 225 13.79 3.30 -6.81
N LYS A 226 14.32 2.08 -6.78
CA LYS A 226 13.76 0.96 -7.53
C LYS A 226 12.49 0.42 -6.87
N THR A 227 11.47 0.15 -7.68
CA THR A 227 10.25 -0.55 -7.29
C THR A 227 9.88 -1.59 -8.34
N LEU A 228 8.89 -2.44 -8.04
CA LEU A 228 8.41 -3.46 -8.97
C LEU A 228 7.92 -2.83 -10.28
N SER A 229 8.00 -3.57 -11.38
CA SER A 229 7.27 -3.19 -12.60
C SER A 229 5.77 -3.08 -12.29
N PRO A 230 5.01 -2.22 -13.00
CA PRO A 230 3.57 -2.10 -12.80
C PRO A 230 2.82 -3.45 -12.84
N GLU A 231 3.16 -4.35 -13.77
CA GLU A 231 2.55 -5.68 -13.86
C GLU A 231 2.83 -6.52 -12.62
N ASP A 232 4.08 -6.52 -12.16
CA ASP A 232 4.51 -7.33 -11.01
C ASP A 232 3.96 -6.77 -9.70
N LEU A 233 3.86 -5.44 -9.60
CA LEU A 233 3.24 -4.77 -8.47
C LEU A 233 1.75 -5.12 -8.40
N LEU A 234 1.04 -5.12 -9.52
CA LEU A 234 -0.37 -5.50 -9.57
C LEU A 234 -0.58 -6.95 -9.12
N LEU A 235 0.20 -7.89 -9.67
CA LEU A 235 0.16 -9.30 -9.27
C LEU A 235 0.48 -9.49 -7.78
N PHE A 236 1.52 -8.80 -7.30
CA PHE A 236 1.91 -8.80 -5.90
C PHE A 236 0.77 -8.32 -4.99
N LEU A 237 0.07 -7.25 -5.35
CA LEU A 237 -1.05 -6.72 -4.57
C LEU A 237 -2.28 -7.62 -4.60
N LEU A 238 -2.59 -8.24 -5.75
CA LEU A 238 -3.68 -9.19 -5.89
C LEU A 238 -3.50 -10.40 -4.96
N VAL A 239 -2.33 -11.01 -4.99
CA VAL A 239 -2.02 -12.17 -4.15
C VAL A 239 -1.92 -11.76 -2.68
N HIS A 240 -1.30 -10.62 -2.37
CA HIS A 240 -1.22 -10.12 -0.99
C HIS A 240 -2.59 -9.84 -0.37
N GLY A 241 -3.53 -9.26 -1.14
CA GLY A 241 -4.89 -9.05 -0.68
C GLY A 241 -5.63 -10.37 -0.45
N GLY A 242 -5.42 -11.36 -1.32
CA GLY A 242 -5.93 -12.72 -1.20
C GLY A 242 -5.44 -13.45 0.05
N GLU A 243 -4.14 -13.39 0.37
CA GLU A 243 -3.55 -13.95 1.59
C GLU A 243 -4.19 -13.38 2.88
N HIS A 244 -4.75 -12.18 2.78
CA HIS A 244 -5.43 -11.51 3.87
C HIS A 244 -6.96 -11.47 3.70
N ALA A 245 -7.53 -12.29 2.83
CA ALA A 245 -8.99 -12.37 2.62
C ALA A 245 -9.65 -11.00 2.42
N TRP A 246 -8.94 -10.05 1.82
CA TRP A 246 -9.44 -8.70 1.49
C TRP A 246 -10.08 -7.95 2.67
N PHE A 247 -9.61 -8.16 3.90
CA PHE A 247 -10.25 -7.57 5.09
C PHE A 247 -10.15 -6.02 5.17
N ARG A 248 -9.45 -5.37 4.22
CA ARG A 248 -9.35 -3.91 4.08
C ARG A 248 -9.69 -3.45 2.66
N VAL A 249 -10.64 -2.51 2.56
CA VAL A 249 -10.94 -1.81 1.29
C VAL A 249 -9.76 -1.01 0.78
N GLY A 250 -8.88 -0.50 1.65
CA GLY A 250 -7.68 0.24 1.20
C GLY A 250 -6.77 -0.54 0.25
N TRP A 251 -6.74 -1.88 0.32
CA TRP A 251 -6.00 -2.70 -0.65
C TRP A 251 -6.68 -2.75 -2.01
N LEU A 252 -8.00 -2.77 -2.05
CA LEU A 252 -8.76 -2.64 -3.28
C LEU A 252 -8.60 -1.24 -3.88
N CYS A 253 -8.51 -0.19 -3.04
CA CYS A 253 -8.20 1.16 -3.52
C CYS A 253 -6.82 1.23 -4.18
N ASP A 254 -5.80 0.58 -3.61
CA ASP A 254 -4.46 0.55 -4.22
C ASP A 254 -4.54 -0.05 -5.64
N ILE A 255 -5.30 -1.13 -5.83
CA ILE A 255 -5.51 -1.79 -7.14
C ILE A 255 -6.33 -0.90 -8.08
N ASP A 256 -7.48 -0.40 -7.61
CA ASP A 256 -8.35 0.52 -8.36
C ASP A 256 -7.54 1.67 -8.94
N ARG A 257 -6.72 2.30 -8.12
CA ARG A 257 -5.91 3.44 -8.55
C ARG A 257 -4.83 3.05 -9.54
N ILE A 258 -4.13 1.94 -9.34
CA ILE A 258 -3.15 1.44 -10.32
C ILE A 258 -3.81 1.23 -11.69
N LEU A 259 -4.99 0.60 -11.73
CA LEU A 259 -5.71 0.32 -12.97
C LEU A 259 -6.18 1.59 -13.70
N HIS A 260 -6.48 2.67 -12.97
CA HIS A 260 -6.87 3.96 -13.57
C HIS A 260 -5.67 4.83 -13.96
N HIS A 261 -4.57 4.77 -13.22
CA HIS A 261 -3.38 5.59 -13.50
C HIS A 261 -2.43 4.98 -14.54
N HIS A 262 -2.42 3.66 -14.69
CA HIS A 262 -1.54 2.92 -15.62
C HIS A 262 -2.39 2.19 -16.66
N THR A 263 -2.60 2.85 -17.80
CA THR A 263 -3.42 2.30 -18.91
C THR A 263 -2.61 1.48 -19.90
N ASP A 264 -1.30 1.46 -19.74
CA ASP A 264 -0.28 0.80 -20.56
C ASP A 264 0.19 -0.55 -19.99
N LEU A 265 -0.54 -1.10 -19.01
CA LEU A 265 -0.27 -2.42 -18.44
C LEU A 265 -0.24 -3.51 -19.52
N ASP A 266 0.81 -4.33 -19.51
CA ASP A 266 0.89 -5.51 -20.36
C ASP A 266 0.06 -6.67 -19.78
N TRP A 267 -1.21 -6.71 -20.18
CA TRP A 267 -2.15 -7.76 -19.79
C TRP A 267 -1.74 -9.15 -20.27
N SER A 268 -0.98 -9.26 -21.37
CA SER A 268 -0.52 -10.56 -21.86
C SER A 268 0.52 -11.13 -20.90
N ARG A 269 1.48 -10.30 -20.48
CA ARG A 269 2.50 -10.68 -19.48
C ARG A 269 1.88 -11.05 -18.13
N ILE A 270 0.86 -10.31 -17.69
CA ILE A 270 0.11 -10.64 -16.46
C ILE A 270 -0.55 -12.03 -16.60
N ALA A 271 -1.26 -12.27 -17.69
CA ALA A 271 -1.94 -13.54 -17.95
C ALA A 271 -0.95 -14.72 -18.04
N ASP A 272 0.17 -14.54 -18.74
CA ASP A 272 1.22 -15.55 -18.87
C ASP A 272 1.81 -15.93 -17.51
N ARG A 273 2.08 -14.93 -16.66
CA ARG A 273 2.54 -15.15 -15.28
C ARG A 273 1.51 -15.91 -14.46
N MET A 274 0.24 -15.49 -14.48
CA MET A 274 -0.82 -16.19 -13.74
C MET A 274 -0.94 -17.65 -14.18
N ALA A 275 -0.89 -17.92 -15.48
CA ALA A 275 -0.92 -19.27 -16.02
C ALA A 275 0.30 -20.10 -15.57
N CYS A 276 1.50 -19.52 -15.56
CA CYS A 276 2.72 -20.19 -15.10
C CYS A 276 2.68 -20.51 -13.59
N PHE A 277 1.96 -19.71 -12.81
CA PHE A 277 1.86 -19.87 -11.35
C PHE A 277 0.65 -20.69 -10.91
N GLY A 278 -0.25 -21.05 -11.84
CA GLY A 278 -1.49 -21.76 -11.54
C GLY A 278 -2.50 -20.90 -10.76
N LEU A 279 -2.53 -19.59 -11.04
CA LEU A 279 -3.43 -18.59 -10.45
C LEU A 279 -4.60 -18.25 -11.38
#